data_AF-A0A968H165-F1
#
_entry.id   AF-A0A968H165-F1
#
_cell.length_a   1.000
_cell.length_b   1.000
_cell.length_c   1.000
_cell.angle_alpha   90.00
_cell.angle_beta   90.00
_cell.angle_gamma   90.00
#
_symmetry.space_group_name_H-M   'P 1'
#
loop_
_entity.id
_entity.type
_entity.pdbx_description
1 polymer ?
#
loop_
_entity_poly.entity_id
_entity_poly.type
_entity_poly.pdbx_seq_one_letter_code
_entity_poly.pdbx_strand_id
1 'polypeptide(L)'
;MPLDTLVSGRIATFAGDSGFGWVEAIGIRDGRVAFAGSAIELETRADPHTRRFELDPGEIAIPGLTDAHLHLADAALAAERVDLSGAATLDDGLAMIAEAASRLPPQAWLEGAGWDERRWG
;
A
#
# COMPACT_ATOMS: atom_id res chain seq x y z
N MET A 1 19.15 23.43 10.89
CA MET A 1 18.04 22.76 11.60
C MET A 1 18.20 21.27 11.39
N PRO A 2 18.13 20.47 12.47
CA PRO A 2 18.29 19.02 12.43
C PRO A 2 17.20 18.36 11.58
N LEU A 3 17.43 17.12 11.16
CA LEU A 3 16.47 16.31 10.43
C LEU A 3 15.54 15.58 11.42
N ASP A 4 14.29 15.34 11.03
CA ASP A 4 13.31 14.64 11.87
C ASP A 4 13.52 13.12 11.83
N THR A 5 13.83 12.63 10.63
CA THR A 5 14.01 11.20 10.35
C THR A 5 15.16 10.99 9.38
N LEU A 6 15.92 9.94 9.64
CA LEU A 6 16.98 9.41 8.80
C LEU A 6 16.63 7.98 8.41
N VAL A 7 16.75 7.67 7.13
CA VAL A 7 16.63 6.31 6.61
C VAL A 7 17.93 5.96 5.90
N SER A 8 18.56 4.84 6.28
CA SER A 8 19.80 4.33 5.66
C SER A 8 19.59 2.92 5.10
N GLY A 9 20.27 2.62 3.99
CA GLY A 9 20.16 1.35 3.28
C GLY A 9 20.07 1.56 1.77
N ARG A 10 19.48 0.60 1.06
CA ARG A 10 19.34 0.69 -0.41
C ARG A 10 18.06 1.43 -0.79
N ILE A 11 18.18 2.69 -1.21
CA ILE A 11 17.03 3.56 -1.48
C ILE A 11 17.05 4.02 -2.94
N ALA A 12 15.98 3.77 -3.69
CA ALA A 12 15.79 4.38 -5.00
C ALA A 12 15.03 5.71 -4.85
N THR A 13 15.50 6.76 -5.51
CA THR A 13 14.83 8.07 -5.48
C THR A 13 13.97 8.32 -6.71
N PHE A 14 14.29 7.68 -7.84
CA PHE A 14 13.73 7.98 -9.16
C PHE A 14 13.82 9.47 -9.53
N ALA A 15 14.72 10.22 -8.89
CA ALA A 15 14.92 11.64 -9.15
C ALA A 15 15.90 11.81 -10.31
N GLY A 16 15.39 12.17 -11.49
CA GLY A 16 16.17 12.51 -12.69
C GLY A 16 15.87 11.62 -13.90
N ASP A 17 16.51 11.96 -15.02
CA ASP A 17 16.20 11.39 -16.34
C ASP A 17 16.89 10.03 -16.61
N SER A 18 17.74 9.55 -15.69
CA SER A 18 18.55 8.34 -15.88
C SER A 18 18.46 7.36 -14.71
N GLY A 19 17.77 6.24 -14.94
CA GLY A 19 17.76 5.08 -14.06
C GLY A 19 17.02 5.29 -12.73
N PHE A 20 17.32 4.45 -11.74
CA PHE A 20 16.59 4.43 -10.46
C PHE A 20 17.06 5.48 -9.43
N GLY A 21 18.17 6.18 -9.67
CA GLY A 21 18.70 7.19 -8.74
C GLY A 21 18.96 6.62 -7.33
N TRP A 22 19.77 5.57 -7.23
CA TRP A 22 20.07 4.90 -5.95
C TRP A 22 20.92 5.78 -5.02
N VAL A 23 20.55 5.82 -3.75
CA VAL A 23 21.29 6.47 -2.65
C VAL A 23 21.38 5.54 -1.45
N GLU A 24 22.32 5.84 -0.54
CA GLU A 24 22.55 5.06 0.67
C GLU A 24 21.73 5.59 1.86
N ALA A 25 21.29 6.84 1.79
CA ALA A 25 20.50 7.45 2.83
C ALA A 25 19.61 8.59 2.32
N ILE A 26 18.48 8.78 2.99
CA ILE A 26 17.64 9.97 2.88
C ILE A 26 17.39 10.60 4.25
N GLY A 27 17.34 11.92 4.26
CA GLY A 27 16.99 12.72 5.43
C GLY A 27 15.68 13.46 5.21
N ILE A 28 14.75 13.34 6.15
CA ILE A 28 13.42 13.94 6.08
C ILE A 28 13.31 15.08 7.09
N ARG A 29 12.74 16.20 6.66
CA ARG A 29 12.36 17.33 7.51
C ARG A 29 11.00 17.87 7.08
N ASP A 30 10.11 18.07 8.03
CA ASP A 30 8.75 18.60 7.83
C ASP A 30 7.99 17.81 6.73
N GLY A 31 8.13 16.48 6.75
CA GLY A 31 7.51 15.58 5.77
C GLY A 31 8.09 15.65 4.36
N ARG A 32 9.25 16.28 4.16
CA ARG A 32 9.93 16.39 2.85
C ARG A 32 11.33 15.82 2.90
N VAL A 33 11.78 15.24 1.78
CA VAL A 33 13.19 14.84 1.63
C VAL A 33 14.05 16.11 1.55
N ALA A 34 14.87 16.31 2.57
CA ALA A 34 15.81 17.43 2.70
C ALA A 34 17.25 17.03 2.35
N PHE A 35 17.53 15.73 2.29
CA PHE A 35 18.81 15.17 1.88
C PHE A 35 18.61 13.80 1.24
N ALA A 36 19.39 13.50 0.21
CA ALA A 36 19.50 12.18 -0.42
C ALA A 36 20.95 12.01 -0.90
N GLY A 37 21.64 10.95 -0.47
CA GLY A 37 23.06 10.81 -0.75
C GLY A 37 23.72 9.68 0.02
N SER A 38 24.97 9.87 0.43
CA SER A 38 25.73 8.86 1.17
C SER A 38 25.31 8.78 2.64
N ALA A 39 25.40 7.58 3.23
CA ALA A 39 25.17 7.38 4.66
C ALA A 39 26.23 8.10 5.53
N ILE A 40 27.44 8.30 5.01
CA ILE A 40 28.53 8.98 5.74
C ILE A 40 28.19 10.46 5.98
N GLU A 41 27.57 11.12 5.00
CA GLU A 41 27.18 12.53 5.08
C GLU A 41 26.01 12.75 6.07
N LEU A 42 25.28 11.69 6.40
CA LEU A 42 24.12 11.68 7.27
C LEU A 42 24.47 11.94 8.74
N GLU A 43 25.60 11.38 9.21
CA GLU A 43 25.99 11.43 10.63
C GLU A 43 26.24 12.85 11.14
N THR A 44 26.61 13.77 10.24
CA THR A 44 26.79 15.19 10.56
C THR A 44 25.47 15.98 10.63
N ARG A 45 24.35 15.34 10.26
CA ARG A 45 23.03 15.97 10.10
C ARG A 45 21.98 15.45 11.08
N ALA A 46 22.36 14.50 11.93
CA ALA A 46 21.53 13.94 12.99
C ALA A 46 21.73 14.72 14.31
N ASP A 47 20.69 14.77 15.12
CA ASP A 47 20.78 15.14 16.53
C ASP A 47 20.16 14.03 17.41
N PRO A 48 20.17 14.16 18.76
CA PRO A 48 19.59 13.15 19.65
C PRO A 48 18.07 12.91 19.48
N HIS A 49 17.35 13.82 18.82
CA HIS A 49 15.90 13.72 18.57
C HIS A 49 15.58 13.18 17.17
N THR A 50 16.56 13.15 16.26
CA THR A 50 16.41 12.55 14.94
C THR A 50 16.13 11.05 15.03
N ARG A 51 14.98 10.61 14.50
CA ARG A 51 14.65 9.19 14.39
C ARG A 51 15.52 8.53 13.32
N ARG A 52 15.99 7.31 13.60
CA ARG A 52 16.80 6.54 12.65
C ARG A 52 16.09 5.25 12.28
N PHE A 53 16.07 4.94 10.99
CA PHE A 53 15.61 3.69 10.41
C PHE A 53 16.72 3.14 9.52
N GLU A 54 17.18 1.94 9.80
CA GLU A 54 18.13 1.23 8.97
C GLU A 54 17.39 0.08 8.30
N LEU A 55 17.49 0.00 6.97
CA LEU A 55 16.91 -1.09 6.20
C LEU A 55 17.73 -2.35 6.41
N ASP A 56 17.05 -3.48 6.58
CA ASP A 56 17.73 -4.76 6.75
C ASP A 56 18.38 -5.22 5.43
N PRO A 57 19.39 -6.12 5.50
CA PRO A 57 20.00 -6.68 4.30
C PRO A 57 18.97 -7.32 3.35
N GLY A 58 18.91 -6.81 2.12
CA GLY A 58 17.97 -7.28 1.10
C GLY A 58 16.69 -6.45 0.98
N GLU A 59 16.43 -5.55 1.91
CA GLU A 59 15.34 -4.58 1.80
C GLU A 59 15.71 -3.41 0.89
N ILE A 60 14.70 -2.81 0.26
CA ILE A 60 14.83 -1.59 -0.52
C ILE A 60 13.72 -0.61 -0.15
N ALA A 61 14.04 0.68 -0.15
CA ALA A 61 13.05 1.75 -0.13
C ALA A 61 12.89 2.34 -1.54
N ILE A 62 11.65 2.62 -1.91
CA ILE A 62 11.28 3.27 -3.18
C ILE A 62 10.31 4.41 -2.89
N PRO A 63 10.10 5.35 -3.82
CA PRO A 63 9.01 6.30 -3.71
C PRO A 63 7.67 5.56 -3.56
N GLY A 64 6.78 6.10 -2.74
CA GLY A 64 5.44 5.53 -2.56
C GLY A 64 4.71 5.40 -3.89
N LEU A 65 4.01 4.28 -4.08
CA LEU A 65 3.22 4.05 -5.29
C LEU A 65 2.14 5.12 -5.39
N THR A 66 2.04 5.73 -6.58
CA THR A 66 1.02 6.74 -6.88
C THR A 66 0.07 6.17 -7.93
N ASP A 67 -1.19 5.96 -7.52
CA ASP A 67 -2.25 5.63 -8.44
C ASP A 67 -2.81 6.94 -9.05
N ALA A 68 -2.67 7.08 -10.37
CA ALA A 68 -3.11 8.27 -11.08
C ALA A 68 -4.63 8.28 -11.36
N HIS A 69 -5.30 7.14 -11.24
CA HIS A 69 -6.72 7.03 -11.52
C HIS A 69 -7.38 5.86 -10.80
N LEU A 70 -8.13 6.19 -9.75
CA LEU A 70 -8.85 5.23 -8.91
C LEU A 70 -10.28 5.71 -8.65
N HIS A 71 -11.24 4.79 -8.74
CA HIS A 71 -12.59 4.97 -8.21
C HIS A 71 -12.62 4.57 -6.73
N LEU A 72 -12.13 5.45 -5.84
CA LEU A 72 -11.89 5.09 -4.43
C LEU A 72 -13.18 4.70 -3.69
N ALA A 73 -14.28 5.42 -3.93
CA ALA A 73 -15.57 5.13 -3.31
C ALA A 73 -16.10 3.75 -3.76
N ASP A 74 -16.01 3.43 -5.05
CA ASP A 74 -16.44 2.14 -5.57
C ASP A 74 -15.55 1.01 -5.04
N ALA A 75 -14.24 1.23 -4.89
CA ALA A 75 -13.33 0.26 -4.29
C ALA A 75 -13.66 -0.01 -2.81
N ALA A 76 -13.98 1.03 -2.03
CA ALA A 76 -14.38 0.90 -0.64
C ALA A 76 -15.72 0.15 -0.53
N LEU A 77 -16.72 0.52 -1.34
CA LEU A 77 -18.01 -0.16 -1.37
C LEU A 77 -17.87 -1.62 -1.83
N ALA A 78 -16.99 -1.91 -2.80
CA ALA A 78 -16.74 -3.27 -3.25
C ALA A 78 -16.22 -4.18 -2.12
N ALA A 79 -15.49 -3.64 -1.14
CA ALA A 79 -15.04 -4.41 0.03
C ALA A 79 -16.19 -4.81 0.98
N GLU A 80 -17.35 -4.15 0.89
CA GLU A 80 -18.56 -4.50 1.64
C GLU A 80 -19.50 -5.44 0.86
N ARG A 81 -19.26 -5.62 -0.45
CA ARG A 81 -20.04 -6.49 -1.32
C ARG A 81 -19.64 -7.96 -1.15
N VAL A 82 -20.58 -8.85 -1.44
CA VAL A 82 -20.28 -10.28 -1.53
C VAL A 82 -19.45 -10.55 -2.78
N ASP A 83 -18.24 -11.05 -2.61
CA ASP A 83 -17.39 -11.52 -3.71
C ASP A 83 -17.68 -13.00 -3.98
N LEU A 84 -18.32 -13.29 -5.12
CA LEU A 84 -18.68 -14.63 -5.57
C LEU A 84 -17.59 -15.26 -6.45
N SER A 85 -16.46 -14.59 -6.70
CA SER A 85 -15.41 -15.09 -7.59
C SER A 85 -14.73 -16.37 -7.09
N GLY A 86 -14.84 -16.67 -5.80
CA GLY A 86 -14.37 -17.89 -5.16
C GLY A 86 -15.35 -19.08 -5.20
N ALA A 87 -16.62 -18.87 -5.56
CA ALA A 87 -17.62 -19.93 -5.60
C ALA A 87 -17.41 -20.82 -6.83
N ALA A 88 -17.16 -22.11 -6.61
CA ALA A 88 -16.94 -23.08 -7.69
C ALA A 88 -18.26 -23.53 -8.32
N THR A 89 -19.34 -23.54 -7.54
CA THR A 89 -20.67 -23.99 -7.95
C THR A 89 -21.76 -22.97 -7.60
N LEU A 90 -22.95 -23.13 -8.17
CA LEU A 90 -24.13 -22.36 -7.79
C LEU A 90 -24.45 -22.52 -6.30
N ASP A 91 -24.33 -23.75 -5.77
CA ASP A 91 -24.63 -24.02 -4.36
C ASP A 91 -23.65 -23.31 -3.43
N ASP A 92 -22.36 -23.25 -3.78
CA ASP A 92 -21.36 -22.46 -3.04
C ASP A 92 -21.73 -20.97 -3.05
N GLY A 93 -22.10 -20.45 -4.22
CA GLY A 93 -22.52 -19.06 -4.37
C GLY A 93 -23.75 -18.72 -3.54
N LEU A 94 -24.77 -19.58 -3.56
CA LEU A 94 -25.98 -19.42 -2.75
C LEU A 94 -25.69 -19.50 -1.24
N ALA A 95 -24.78 -20.37 -0.82
CA ALA A 95 -24.35 -20.46 0.57
C ALA A 95 -23.66 -19.17 1.03
N MET A 96 -22.77 -18.59 0.21
CA MET A 96 -22.11 -17.32 0.50
C MET A 96 -23.11 -16.16 0.60
N ILE A 97 -24.09 -16.10 -0.31
CA ILE A 97 -25.17 -15.11 -0.28
C ILE A 97 -26.01 -15.25 0.99
N ALA A 98 -26.40 -16.47 1.35
CA ALA A 98 -27.20 -16.74 2.54
C ALA A 98 -26.46 -16.35 3.83
N GLU A 99 -25.16 -16.67 3.91
CA GLU A 99 -24.33 -16.30 5.04
C GLU A 99 -24.22 -14.77 5.18
N ALA A 100 -23.98 -14.06 4.08
CA ALA A 100 -23.91 -12.61 4.08
C ALA A 100 -25.24 -11.95 4.44
N ALA A 101 -26.35 -12.44 3.87
CA ALA A 101 -27.69 -11.95 4.18
C ALA A 101 -28.05 -12.14 5.66
N SER A 102 -27.60 -13.23 6.30
CA SER A 102 -27.89 -13.50 7.73
C SER A 102 -27.33 -12.46 8.69
N ARG A 103 -26.29 -11.72 8.27
CA ARG A 103 -25.65 -10.66 9.07
C ARG A 103 -26.27 -9.29 8.89
N LEU A 104 -27.19 -9.14 7.94
CA LEU A 104 -27.79 -7.85 7.60
C LEU A 104 -29.06 -7.56 8.42
N PRO A 105 -29.35 -6.29 8.71
CA PRO A 105 -30.64 -5.89 9.26
C PRO A 105 -31.80 -6.27 8.33
N PRO A 106 -33.02 -6.46 8.87
CA PRO A 106 -34.21 -6.66 8.06
C PRO A 106 -34.36 -5.55 7.00
N GLN A 107 -34.67 -5.93 5.76
CA GLN A 107 -34.87 -5.03 4.61
C GLN A 107 -33.62 -4.31 4.10
N ALA A 108 -32.43 -4.64 4.61
CA ALA A 108 -31.19 -4.13 4.02
C ALA A 108 -30.92 -4.74 2.64
N TRP A 109 -30.28 -3.96 1.78
CA TRP A 109 -29.78 -4.45 0.50
C TRP A 109 -28.51 -5.26 0.69
N LEU A 110 -28.42 -6.36 -0.06
CA LEU A 110 -27.19 -7.11 -0.24
C LEU A 110 -26.71 -6.90 -1.68
N GLU A 111 -25.50 -6.39 -1.83
CA GLU A 111 -24.84 -6.22 -3.12
C GLU A 111 -23.69 -7.23 -3.25
N GLY A 112 -23.47 -7.73 -4.46
CA GLY A 112 -22.44 -8.73 -4.74
C GLY A 112 -22.06 -8.77 -6.21
N ALA A 113 -20.89 -9.32 -6.52
CA ALA A 113 -20.37 -9.46 -7.88
C ALA A 113 -19.43 -10.68 -7.99
N GLY A 114 -18.96 -10.98 -9.21
CA GLY A 114 -17.92 -11.99 -9.43
C GLY A 114 -18.41 -13.42 -9.72
N TRP A 115 -19.72 -13.65 -9.82
CA TRP A 115 -20.25 -14.93 -10.29
C TRP A 115 -19.86 -15.17 -11.75
N ASP A 116 -19.73 -16.43 -12.13
CA ASP A 116 -19.31 -16.87 -13.47
C ASP A 116 -20.17 -18.06 -13.88
N GLU A 117 -21.01 -17.87 -14.91
CA GLU A 117 -21.94 -18.88 -15.39
C GLU A 117 -21.22 -20.16 -15.81
N ARG A 118 -20.01 -20.04 -16.37
CA ARG A 118 -19.29 -21.18 -16.94
C ARG A 118 -18.74 -22.10 -15.87
N ARG A 119 -18.51 -21.57 -14.67
CA ARG A 119 -18.08 -22.36 -13.51
C ARG A 119 -19.26 -23.11 -12.90
N TRP A 120 -20.42 -22.46 -12.87
CA TRP A 120 -21.57 -22.95 -12.14
C TRP A 120 -22.43 -23.94 -12.95
N GLY A 121 -22.29 -23.99 -14.28
CA GLY A 121 -22.97 -24.93 -15.17
C GLY A 121 -24.17 -24.33 -15.89
#